data_AF-A0A0H0XQD1-F1
#
_entry.id   AF-A0A0H0XQD1-F1
#
_cell.length_a   1.000
_cell.length_b   1.000
_cell.length_c   1.000
_cell.angle_alpha   90.00
_cell.angle_beta   90.00
_cell.angle_gamma   90.00
#
_symmetry.space_group_name_H-M   'P 1'
#
loop_
_entity.id
_entity.type
_entity.pdbx_description
1 polymer ?
#
loop_
_entity_poly.entity_id
_entity_poly.type
_entity_poly.pdbx_seq_one_letter_code
_entity_poly.pdbx_strand_id
1 'polypeptide(L)'
;MAKRVNKRFLNHHGYGEVRVSRYFALYLAQVVWFTLGIYLYSGAYWPSSCQPQNLLEIYGCSARLPSDGGGWREAALLTWLWATPLLVALEISRRMSKGED
;
A
#
# COMPACT_ATOMS: atom_id res chain seq x y z
N MET A 1 15.67 48.91 3.62
CA MET A 1 14.54 47.97 3.46
C MET A 1 15.07 46.71 2.78
N ALA A 2 15.45 45.69 3.57
CA ALA A 2 16.09 44.49 3.03
C ALA A 2 15.03 43.54 2.45
N LYS A 3 15.06 43.35 1.13
CA LYS A 3 14.20 42.42 0.40
C LYS A 3 14.54 41.00 0.86
N ARG A 4 13.66 40.35 1.65
CA ARG A 4 13.77 38.92 1.95
C ARG A 4 13.62 38.17 0.63
N VAL A 5 14.75 37.81 0.02
CA VAL A 5 14.78 36.83 -1.06
C VAL A 5 14.32 35.51 -0.46
N ASN A 6 13.08 35.15 -0.73
CA ASN A 6 12.52 33.85 -0.41
C ASN A 6 13.32 32.82 -1.21
N LYS A 7 14.33 32.22 -0.56
CA LYS A 7 15.09 31.10 -1.12
C LYS A 7 14.13 29.90 -1.18
N ARG A 8 13.36 29.82 -2.27
CA ARG A 8 12.80 28.54 -2.72
C ARG A 8 13.98 27.60 -2.90
N PHE A 9 14.11 26.64 -2.00
CA PHE A 9 15.00 25.51 -2.18
C PHE A 9 14.40 24.61 -3.28
N LEU A 10 14.53 25.04 -4.53
CA LEU A 10 14.40 24.16 -5.68
C LEU A 10 15.63 23.22 -5.66
N ASN A 11 15.40 21.91 -5.62
CA ASN A 11 16.38 20.86 -5.93
C ASN A 11 17.49 20.60 -4.91
N HIS A 12 17.17 20.50 -3.61
CA HIS A 12 18.00 19.69 -2.71
C HIS A 12 17.56 18.23 -2.76
N HIS A 13 17.95 17.52 -3.82
CA HIS A 13 18.12 16.07 -3.72
C HIS A 13 19.32 15.84 -2.81
N GLY A 14 19.09 15.80 -1.50
CA GLY A 14 20.10 15.44 -0.54
C GLY A 14 20.60 14.03 -0.86
N TYR A 15 21.81 13.92 -1.39
CA TYR A 15 22.56 12.68 -1.48
C TYR A 15 23.00 12.27 -0.07
N GLY A 16 22.02 11.96 0.78
CA GLY A 16 22.26 11.32 2.07
C GLY A 16 22.55 9.85 1.81
N GLU A 17 23.75 9.40 2.19
CA GLU A 17 24.15 8.00 2.16
C GLU A 17 23.01 7.14 2.74
N VAL A 18 22.47 6.25 1.91
CA VAL A 18 21.28 5.48 2.25
C VAL A 18 21.71 4.42 3.26
N ARG A 19 21.72 4.78 4.56
CA ARG A 19 22.11 3.86 5.64
C ARG A 19 21.32 2.56 5.52
N VAL A 20 21.99 1.44 5.74
CA VAL A 20 21.41 0.08 5.70
C VAL A 20 20.11 -0.02 6.49
N SER A 21 19.99 0.76 7.58
CA SER A 21 18.78 0.88 8.39
C SER A 21 17.52 1.26 7.59
N ARG A 22 17.64 2.11 6.56
CA ARG A 22 16.51 2.50 5.72
C ARG A 22 16.03 1.35 4.85
N TYR A 23 16.93 0.60 4.22
CA TYR A 23 16.55 -0.59 3.44
C TYR A 23 15.93 -1.64 4.34
N PHE A 24 16.53 -1.89 5.51
CA PHE A 24 15.99 -2.81 6.50
C PHE A 24 14.56 -2.44 6.90
N ALA A 25 14.31 -1.17 7.27
CA ALA A 25 12.97 -0.70 7.64
C ALA A 25 11.96 -0.87 6.49
N LEU A 26 12.36 -0.61 5.24
CA LEU A 26 11.50 -0.78 4.06
C LEU A 26 11.14 -2.24 3.81
N TYR A 27 12.09 -3.16 3.95
CA TYR A 27 11.80 -4.59 3.79
C TYR A 27 11.00 -5.14 4.96
N LEU A 28 11.27 -4.69 6.19
CA LEU A 28 10.48 -5.04 7.36
C LEU A 28 9.02 -4.59 7.17
N ALA A 29 8.80 -3.35 6.72
CA ALA A 29 7.46 -2.84 6.45
C ALA A 29 6.73 -3.67 5.38
N GLN A 30 7.43 -4.11 4.33
CA GLN A 30 6.86 -5.01 3.32
C GLN A 30 6.46 -6.37 3.93
N VAL A 31 7.34 -6.99 4.73
CA VAL A 31 7.03 -8.26 5.41
C VAL A 31 5.82 -8.10 6.32
N VAL A 32 5.80 -7.06 7.15
CA VAL A 32 4.67 -6.74 8.03
C VAL A 32 3.39 -6.55 7.21
N TRP A 33 3.45 -5.82 6.10
CA TRP A 33 2.31 -5.61 5.22
C TRP A 33 1.75 -6.93 4.65
N PHE A 34 2.60 -7.84 4.15
CA PHE A 34 2.15 -9.14 3.64
C PHE A 34 1.59 -10.03 4.75
N THR A 35 2.27 -10.10 5.90
CA THR A 35 1.78 -10.89 7.05
C THR A 35 0.44 -10.37 7.57
N LEU A 36 0.24 -9.04 7.57
CA LEU A 36 -1.04 -8.42 7.92
C LEU A 36 -2.16 -8.89 6.97
N GLY A 37 -1.89 -8.94 5.66
CA GLY A 37 -2.86 -9.44 4.68
C GLY A 37 -3.26 -10.89 4.93
N ILE A 38 -2.28 -11.78 5.17
CA ILE A 38 -2.53 -13.20 5.48
C ILE A 38 -3.35 -13.33 6.77
N TYR A 39 -2.99 -12.58 7.82
CA TYR A 39 -3.69 -12.58 9.09
C TYR A 39 -5.16 -12.16 8.91
N LEU A 40 -5.40 -11.06 8.19
CA LEU A 40 -6.76 -10.56 7.91
C LEU A 40 -7.55 -11.56 7.07
N TYR A 41 -6.94 -12.15 6.03
CA TYR A 41 -7.59 -13.14 5.16
C TYR A 41 -7.99 -14.40 5.92
N SER A 42 -7.09 -14.93 6.77
CA SER A 42 -7.34 -16.14 7.56
C SER A 42 -8.46 -15.98 8.59
N GLY A 43 -8.70 -14.74 9.02
CA GLY A 43 -9.67 -14.42 10.06
C GLY A 43 -10.90 -13.67 9.57
N ALA A 44 -11.07 -13.50 8.26
CA ALA A 44 -12.22 -12.83 7.65
C ALA A 44 -13.32 -13.86 7.35
N TYR A 45 -14.56 -13.46 7.59
CA TYR A 45 -15.71 -14.27 7.22
C TYR A 45 -16.06 -14.09 5.73
N TRP A 46 -16.05 -15.19 4.99
CA TRP A 46 -16.50 -15.24 3.60
C TRP A 46 -17.86 -15.94 3.52
N PRO A 47 -18.91 -15.27 3.00
CA PRO A 47 -20.21 -15.90 2.82
C PRO A 47 -20.13 -16.98 1.74
N SER A 48 -20.93 -18.05 1.88
CA SER A 48 -20.99 -19.15 0.91
C SER A 48 -21.42 -18.71 -0.50
N SER A 49 -22.14 -17.59 -0.60
CA SER A 49 -22.51 -16.94 -1.87
C SER A 49 -21.33 -16.29 -2.59
N CYS A 50 -20.20 -16.06 -1.92
CA CYS A 50 -19.03 -15.39 -2.44
C CYS A 50 -17.74 -15.99 -1.86
N GLN A 51 -17.63 -17.32 -1.90
CA GLN A 51 -16.42 -18.03 -1.48
C GLN A 51 -15.41 -18.04 -2.63
N PRO A 52 -14.28 -17.33 -2.51
CA PRO A 52 -13.35 -17.18 -3.62
C PRO A 52 -12.62 -18.49 -3.90
N GLN A 53 -12.71 -18.97 -5.14
CA GLN A 53 -11.92 -20.09 -5.66
C GLN A 53 -10.63 -19.60 -6.35
N ASN A 54 -10.66 -18.35 -6.84
CA ASN A 54 -9.60 -17.76 -7.64
C ASN A 54 -9.25 -16.34 -7.14
N LEU A 55 -8.03 -15.87 -7.42
CA LEU A 55 -7.59 -14.52 -7.05
C LEU A 55 -8.51 -13.42 -7.60
N LEU A 56 -9.06 -13.60 -8.81
CA LEU A 56 -9.98 -12.64 -9.40
C LEU A 56 -11.29 -12.52 -8.61
N GLU A 57 -11.79 -13.65 -8.12
CA GLU A 57 -13.01 -13.71 -7.31
C GLU A 57 -12.79 -13.09 -5.93
N ILE A 58 -11.57 -13.17 -5.37
CA ILE A 58 -11.23 -12.45 -4.13
C ILE A 58 -11.50 -10.96 -4.31
N TYR A 59 -11.04 -10.36 -5.41
CA TYR A 59 -11.28 -8.93 -5.68
C TYR A 59 -12.77 -8.64 -5.95
N GLY A 60 -13.46 -9.48 -6.72
CA GLY A 60 -14.89 -9.30 -7.00
C GLY A 60 -15.76 -9.40 -5.75
N CYS A 61 -15.52 -10.41 -4.91
CA CYS A 61 -16.23 -10.61 -3.65
C CYS A 61 -15.77 -9.63 -2.55
N SER A 62 -14.57 -9.05 -2.66
CA SER A 62 -14.05 -8.15 -1.62
C SER A 62 -14.93 -6.94 -1.38
N ALA A 63 -15.58 -6.40 -2.43
CA ALA A 63 -16.46 -5.25 -2.32
C ALA A 63 -17.67 -5.47 -1.39
N ARG A 64 -18.05 -6.73 -1.16
CA ARG A 64 -19.17 -7.12 -0.29
C ARG A 64 -18.75 -7.50 1.13
N LEU A 65 -17.45 -7.70 1.38
CA LEU A 65 -16.90 -8.03 2.70
C LEU A 65 -17.42 -7.13 3.84
N PRO A 66 -17.47 -5.78 3.70
CA PRO A 66 -17.93 -4.91 4.79
C PRO A 66 -19.43 -5.06 5.06
N SER A 67 -20.21 -5.44 4.05
CA SER A 67 -21.67 -5.53 4.13
C SER A 67 -22.14 -6.86 4.72
N ASP A 68 -21.49 -7.97 4.36
CA ASP A 68 -21.92 -9.31 4.76
C ASP A 68 -21.28 -9.77 6.08
N GLY A 69 -20.04 -9.35 6.36
CA GLY A 69 -19.34 -9.71 7.61
C GLY A 69 -19.43 -8.64 8.70
N GLY A 70 -19.66 -7.36 8.34
CA GLY A 70 -19.90 -6.25 9.27
C GLY A 70 -18.77 -5.92 10.27
N GLY A 71 -17.68 -6.69 10.28
CA GLY A 71 -16.59 -6.56 11.22
C GLY A 71 -15.45 -5.65 10.73
N TRP A 72 -14.64 -5.23 11.69
CA TRP A 72 -13.46 -4.39 11.42
C TRP A 72 -12.40 -5.13 10.60
N ARG A 73 -12.35 -6.46 10.70
CA ARG A 73 -11.39 -7.31 9.98
C ARG A 73 -11.70 -7.34 8.49
N GLU A 74 -12.97 -7.47 8.14
CA GLU A 74 -13.48 -7.51 6.77
C GLU A 74 -13.26 -6.16 6.08
N ALA A 75 -13.53 -5.06 6.78
CA ALA A 75 -13.23 -3.70 6.29
C ALA A 75 -11.72 -3.46 6.12
N ALA A 76 -10.90 -3.94 7.05
CA ALA A 76 -9.45 -3.86 6.95
C ALA A 76 -8.90 -4.72 5.81
N LEU A 77 -9.46 -5.92 5.58
CA LEU A 77 -9.08 -6.79 4.48
C LEU A 77 -9.41 -6.18 3.12
N LEU A 78 -10.59 -5.58 2.97
CA LEU A 78 -10.94 -4.81 1.77
C LEU A 78 -9.92 -3.70 1.54
N THR A 79 -9.62 -2.91 2.57
CA THR A 79 -8.64 -1.81 2.44
C THR A 79 -7.26 -2.34 2.04
N TRP A 80 -6.81 -3.44 2.65
CA TRP A 80 -5.54 -4.06 2.31
C TRP A 80 -5.50 -4.56 0.86
N LEU A 81 -6.55 -5.26 0.41
CA LEU A 81 -6.66 -5.75 -0.97
C LEU A 81 -6.59 -4.63 -1.99
N TRP A 82 -7.28 -3.51 -1.75
CA TRP A 82 -7.32 -2.39 -2.69
C TRP A 82 -6.13 -1.42 -2.54
N ALA A 83 -5.47 -1.38 -1.39
CA ALA A 83 -4.25 -0.60 -1.21
C ALA A 83 -3.05 -1.24 -1.92
N THR A 84 -2.95 -2.57 -2.00
CA THR A 84 -1.82 -3.24 -2.67
C THR A 84 -1.64 -2.85 -4.15
N PRO A 85 -2.65 -2.91 -5.04
CA PRO A 85 -2.48 -2.49 -6.44
C PRO A 85 -2.20 -0.99 -6.55
N LEU A 86 -2.76 -0.17 -5.65
CA LEU A 86 -2.51 1.27 -5.63
C LEU A 86 -1.04 1.56 -5.30
N LEU A 87 -0.49 0.94 -4.26
CA LEU A 87 0.92 1.10 -3.87
C LEU A 87 1.86 0.64 -4.99
N VAL A 88 1.53 -0.48 -5.65
CA VAL A 88 2.29 -0.97 -6.81
C VAL A 88 2.22 0.02 -7.97
N ALA A 89 1.05 0.54 -8.30
CA ALA A 89 0.88 1.54 -9.37
C ALA A 89 1.66 2.83 -9.09
N LEU A 90 1.63 3.32 -7.84
CA LEU A 90 2.41 4.48 -7.42
C LEU A 90 3.91 4.23 -7.48
N GLU A 91 4.36 3.02 -7.14
CA GLU A 91 5.77 2.63 -7.28
C GLU A 91 6.21 2.60 -8.75
N ILE A 92 5.37 2.07 -9.63
CA ILE A 92 5.64 2.05 -11.08
C ILE A 92 5.70 3.48 -11.61
N SER A 93 4.70 4.31 -11.30
CA SER A 93 4.65 5.72 -11.71
C SER A 93 5.91 6.47 -11.25
N ARG A 94 6.34 6.26 -10.00
CA ARG A 94 7.57 6.85 -9.45
C ARG A 94 8.83 6.39 -10.19
N ARG A 95 8.88 5.15 -10.66
CA ARG A 95 10.02 4.63 -11.44
C ARG A 95 10.03 5.16 -12.87
N MET A 96 8.86 5.29 -13.50
CA MET A 96 8.74 5.86 -14.85
C MET A 96 9.15 7.33 -14.86
N SER A 97 8.63 8.13 -13.93
CA SER A 97 8.98 9.56 -13.81
C SER A 97 10.47 9.81 -13.56
N LYS A 98 11.20 8.85 -12.99
CA LYS A 98 12.65 8.97 -12.75
C LYS A 98 13.50 8.61 -13.99
N GLY A 99 12.91 7.95 -14.98
CA GLY A 99 13.59 7.56 -16.23
C GLY A 99 13.42 8.53 -17.40
N GLU A 100 12.60 9.59 -17.23
CA GLU A 100 12.37 10.65 -18.23
C GLU A 100 13.29 11.88 -18.07
N ASP A 101 14.28 11.80 -17.16
CA ASP A 101 15.40 12.76 -17.00
C ASP A 101 16.73 12.11 -17.43
#